data_AF-A0A7C1TZ63-F1
#
_entry.id   AF-A0A7C1TZ63-F1
#
_cell.length_a   1.000
_cell.length_b   1.000
_cell.length_c   1.000
_cell.angle_alpha   90.00
_cell.angle_beta   90.00
_cell.angle_gamma   90.00
#
_symmetry.space_group_name_H-M   'P 1'
#
loop_
_entity.id
_entity.type
_entity.pdbx_description
1 polymer ?
#
loop_
_entity_poly.entity_id
_entity_poly.type
_entity_poly.pdbx_seq_one_letter_code
_entity_poly.pdbx_strand_id
1 'polypeptide(L)'
;MGAAKQWFIACLLWVFMSASFAEEGATLLSDEQEDEIINLAYSQLKASIEELEKNIDQCEILARKNVLDAALFQSLLLTDQEKRIAISYLSYMAQSECEDTRLWANIHLEYAQFKDIEKYYKGKNIIKTDIDLEIICCMISRRYFESKWKYLKIAPDVRKKLERMPELQKPFDVIQTVKTMGLL
;
A
#
# COMPACT_ATOMS: atom_id res chain seq x y z
N MET A 1 -5.09 -14.95 69.43
CA MET A 1 -3.85 -14.70 68.66
C MET A 1 -3.56 -15.71 67.53
N GLY A 2 -4.48 -16.61 67.15
CA GLY A 2 -4.24 -17.62 66.10
C GLY A 2 -4.57 -17.16 64.67
N ALA A 3 -5.68 -16.45 64.47
CA ALA A 3 -6.18 -16.11 63.13
C ALA A 3 -5.30 -15.09 62.37
N ALA A 4 -4.71 -14.12 63.08
CA ALA A 4 -3.83 -13.12 62.48
C ALA A 4 -2.51 -13.71 61.95
N LYS A 5 -1.98 -14.75 62.62
CA LYS A 5 -0.78 -15.46 62.15
C LYS A 5 -1.06 -16.30 60.90
N GLN A 6 -2.25 -16.91 60.79
CA GLN A 6 -2.63 -17.69 59.61
C GLN A 6 -2.82 -16.81 58.36
N TRP A 7 -3.39 -15.61 58.51
CA TRP A 7 -3.52 -14.65 57.40
C TRP A 7 -2.16 -14.15 56.88
N PHE A 8 -1.22 -13.86 57.78
CA PHE A 8 0.11 -13.40 57.40
C PHE A 8 0.90 -14.46 56.61
N ILE A 9 0.80 -15.74 57.02
CA ILE A 9 1.45 -16.86 56.32
C ILE A 9 0.82 -17.09 54.94
N ALA A 10 -0.50 -16.97 54.83
CA ALA A 10 -1.20 -17.12 53.55
C ALA A 10 -0.82 -16.02 52.54
N CYS A 11 -0.71 -14.75 52.96
CA CYS A 11 -0.27 -13.66 52.09
C CYS A 11 1.19 -13.82 51.64
N LEU A 12 2.09 -14.26 52.52
CA LEU A 12 3.50 -14.53 52.17
C LEU A 12 3.62 -15.65 51.14
N LEU A 13 2.83 -16.73 51.27
CA LEU A 13 2.80 -17.81 50.29
C LEU A 13 2.25 -17.36 48.92
N TRP A 14 1.30 -16.42 48.90
CA TRP A 14 0.75 -15.86 47.66
C TRP A 14 1.75 -14.98 46.88
N VAL A 15 2.60 -14.22 47.59
CA VAL A 15 3.67 -13.42 46.98
C VAL A 15 4.79 -14.33 46.43
N PHE A 16 5.10 -15.45 47.09
CA PHE A 16 6.09 -16.40 46.57
C PHE A 16 5.58 -17.22 45.37
N MET A 17 4.29 -17.58 45.32
CA MET A 17 3.73 -18.26 44.14
C MET A 17 3.64 -17.37 42.90
N SER A 18 3.56 -16.04 43.05
CA SER A 18 3.60 -15.11 41.92
C SER A 18 5.02 -14.84 41.41
N ALA A 19 6.06 -15.10 42.22
CA ALA A 19 7.45 -15.01 41.79
C ALA A 19 7.89 -16.18 40.90
N SER A 20 7.21 -17.33 40.97
CA SER A 20 7.52 -18.50 40.13
C SER A 20 7.08 -18.38 38.66
N PHE A 21 6.36 -17.31 38.30
CA PHE A 21 6.02 -16.97 36.91
C PHE A 21 6.88 -15.81 36.36
N ALA A 22 7.90 -15.35 37.10
CA ALA A 22 8.76 -14.24 36.70
C ALA A 22 10.04 -14.67 35.95
N GLU A 23 10.25 -15.98 35.74
CA GLU A 23 11.42 -16.52 35.02
C GLU A 23 11.00 -17.67 34.11
N GLU A 24 10.36 -17.35 32.98
CA GLU A 24 10.36 -18.21 31.80
C GLU A 24 10.88 -17.40 30.61
N GLY A 25 12.21 -17.33 30.53
CA GLY A 25 12.92 -17.57 29.28
C GLY A 25 12.64 -16.59 28.14
N ALA A 26 13.21 -15.38 28.24
CA ALA A 26 13.89 -14.86 27.07
C ALA A 26 15.06 -15.82 26.78
N THR A 27 14.80 -16.94 26.08
CA THR A 27 15.87 -17.67 25.41
C THR A 27 16.52 -16.66 24.49
N LEU A 28 17.71 -16.20 24.85
CA LEU A 28 18.56 -15.42 23.98
C LEU A 28 18.76 -16.27 22.73
N LEU A 29 18.16 -15.85 21.63
CA LEU A 29 18.37 -16.46 20.34
C LEU A 29 19.86 -16.34 20.00
N SER A 30 20.41 -17.31 19.27
CA SER A 30 21.73 -17.11 18.66
C SER A 30 21.63 -16.04 17.57
N ASP A 31 22.75 -15.38 17.27
CA ASP A 31 22.83 -14.42 16.15
C ASP A 31 22.31 -15.01 14.83
N GLU A 32 22.54 -16.31 14.61
CA GLU A 32 22.03 -17.06 13.45
C GLU A 32 20.50 -17.15 13.46
N GLN A 33 19.89 -17.48 14.60
CA GLN A 33 18.42 -17.52 14.73
C GLN A 33 17.78 -16.14 14.56
N GLU A 34 18.43 -15.08 15.06
CA GLU A 34 17.98 -13.70 14.83
C GLU A 34 18.02 -13.35 13.34
N ASP A 35 19.10 -13.70 12.64
CA ASP A 35 19.24 -13.47 11.21
C ASP A 35 18.20 -14.27 10.41
N GLU A 36 17.89 -15.50 10.80
CA GLU A 36 16.81 -16.29 10.20
C GLU A 36 15.44 -15.61 10.34
N ILE A 37 15.13 -15.05 11.50
CA ILE A 37 13.86 -14.32 11.74
C ILE A 37 13.79 -13.04 10.90
N ILE A 38 14.88 -12.27 10.84
CA ILE A 38 14.96 -11.06 10.01
C ILE A 38 14.77 -11.44 8.53
N ASN A 39 15.44 -12.50 8.07
CA ASN A 39 15.34 -12.97 6.69
C ASN A 39 13.95 -13.49 6.36
N LEU A 40 13.26 -14.14 7.30
CA LEU A 40 11.87 -14.56 7.13
C LEU A 40 10.95 -13.35 6.90
N ALA A 41 11.05 -12.33 7.75
CA ALA A 41 10.25 -11.10 7.62
C ALA A 41 10.56 -10.36 6.31
N TYR A 42 11.85 -10.27 5.93
CA TYR A 42 12.26 -9.67 4.67
C TYR A 42 11.74 -10.43 3.44
N SER A 43 11.77 -11.76 3.49
CA SER A 43 11.27 -12.61 2.41
C SER A 43 9.76 -12.49 2.20
N GLN A 44 8.99 -12.33 3.29
CA GLN A 44 7.55 -12.06 3.22
C GLN A 44 7.28 -10.73 2.52
N LEU A 45 7.95 -9.65 2.96
CA LEU A 45 7.86 -8.35 2.31
C LEU A 45 8.19 -8.46 0.81
N LYS A 46 9.29 -9.13 0.47
CA LYS A 46 9.72 -9.29 -0.93
C LYS A 46 8.67 -10.01 -1.78
N ALA A 47 8.06 -11.07 -1.24
CA ALA A 47 7.02 -11.81 -1.96
C ALA A 47 5.79 -10.94 -2.27
N SER A 48 5.34 -10.11 -1.33
CA SER A 48 4.22 -9.19 -1.56
C SER A 48 4.54 -8.11 -2.59
N ILE A 49 5.79 -7.62 -2.61
CA ILE A 49 6.27 -6.67 -3.63
C ILE A 49 6.27 -7.32 -5.01
N GLU A 50 6.85 -8.51 -5.14
CA GLU A 50 6.89 -9.25 -6.42
C GLU A 50 5.47 -9.57 -6.93
N GLU A 51 4.51 -9.84 -6.04
CA GLU A 51 3.10 -10.00 -6.40
C GLU A 51 2.49 -8.70 -6.93
N LEU A 52 2.79 -7.55 -6.29
CA LEU A 52 2.26 -6.26 -6.72
C LEU A 52 2.84 -5.85 -8.08
N GLU A 53 4.15 -6.00 -8.26
CA GLU A 53 4.85 -5.73 -9.53
C GLU A 53 4.23 -6.54 -10.66
N LYS A 54 3.94 -7.82 -10.43
CA LYS A 54 3.28 -8.69 -11.41
C LYS A 54 1.88 -8.17 -11.77
N ASN A 55 1.11 -7.68 -10.81
CA ASN A 55 -0.22 -7.11 -11.07
C ASN A 55 -0.13 -5.82 -11.90
N ILE A 56 0.83 -4.95 -11.57
CA ILE A 56 1.12 -3.72 -12.32
C ILE A 56 1.55 -4.06 -13.75
N ASP A 57 2.48 -4.99 -13.94
CA ASP A 57 2.96 -5.41 -15.26
C ASP A 57 1.83 -5.94 -16.15
N GLN A 58 0.94 -6.75 -15.59
CA GLN A 58 -0.23 -7.24 -16.31
C GLN A 58 -1.14 -6.09 -16.74
N CYS A 59 -1.35 -5.12 -15.86
CA CYS A 59 -2.13 -3.92 -16.13
C CYS A 59 -1.51 -3.08 -17.25
N GLU A 60 -0.19 -2.89 -17.23
CA GLU A 60 0.53 -2.15 -18.27
C GLU A 60 0.42 -2.83 -19.63
N ILE A 61 0.52 -4.16 -19.68
CA ILE A 61 0.34 -4.93 -20.92
C ILE A 61 -1.06 -4.73 -21.50
N LEU A 62 -2.09 -4.65 -20.64
CA LEU A 62 -3.46 -4.34 -21.07
C LEU A 62 -3.57 -2.89 -21.56
N ALA A 63 -2.99 -1.94 -20.81
CA ALA A 63 -3.01 -0.53 -21.13
C ALA A 63 -2.38 -0.22 -22.49
N ARG A 64 -1.19 -0.77 -22.77
CA ARG A 64 -0.46 -0.56 -24.05
C ARG A 64 -1.24 -1.02 -25.28
N LYS A 65 -2.17 -1.96 -25.12
CA LYS A 65 -3.02 -2.47 -26.22
C LYS A 65 -4.29 -1.64 -26.42
N ASN A 66 -4.64 -0.80 -25.45
CA ASN A 66 -5.88 -0.06 -25.44
C ASN A 66 -5.58 1.44 -25.58
N VAL A 67 -5.79 1.97 -26.80
CA VAL A 67 -5.68 3.40 -27.10
C VAL A 67 -7.09 3.91 -27.37
N LEU A 68 -7.49 4.97 -26.67
CA LEU A 68 -8.86 5.49 -26.80
C LEU A 68 -9.04 6.28 -28.10
N ASP A 69 -10.20 6.10 -28.72
CA ASP A 69 -10.60 6.86 -29.90
C ASP A 69 -10.94 8.31 -29.51
N ALA A 70 -10.47 9.28 -30.31
CA ALA A 70 -10.82 10.69 -30.17
C ALA A 70 -12.34 10.93 -30.25
N ALA A 71 -13.09 10.10 -30.98
CA ALA A 71 -14.54 10.15 -31.08
C ALA A 71 -15.25 10.01 -29.72
N LEU A 72 -14.63 9.33 -28.76
CA LEU A 72 -15.19 9.08 -27.42
C LEU A 72 -15.55 10.38 -26.67
N PHE A 73 -14.79 11.45 -26.93
CA PHE A 73 -14.96 12.74 -26.24
C PHE A 73 -15.72 13.79 -27.08
N GLN A 74 -15.99 13.54 -28.36
CA GLN A 74 -16.56 14.54 -29.27
C GLN A 74 -17.95 15.03 -28.83
N SER A 75 -18.76 14.14 -28.24
CA SER A 75 -20.12 14.46 -27.80
C SER A 75 -20.21 15.16 -26.43
N LEU A 76 -19.08 15.32 -25.73
CA LEU A 76 -19.06 15.79 -24.34
C LEU A 76 -18.76 17.28 -24.18
N LEU A 77 -18.52 18.01 -25.27
CA LEU A 77 -18.22 19.46 -25.27
C LEU A 77 -17.11 19.88 -24.28
N LEU A 78 -16.12 19.00 -24.07
CA LEU A 78 -14.98 19.26 -23.19
C LEU A 78 -13.94 20.14 -23.88
N THR A 79 -13.35 21.07 -23.15
CA THR A 79 -12.12 21.75 -23.56
C THR A 79 -10.96 20.76 -23.60
N ASP A 80 -9.90 21.08 -24.35
CA ASP A 80 -8.71 20.22 -24.43
C ASP A 80 -8.02 20.03 -23.08
N GLN A 81 -8.06 21.04 -22.21
CA GLN A 81 -7.57 20.92 -20.85
C GLN A 81 -8.40 19.94 -20.02
N GLU A 82 -9.73 20.00 -20.12
CA GLU A 82 -10.61 19.08 -19.41
C GLU A 82 -10.49 17.65 -19.95
N LYS A 83 -10.28 17.46 -21.26
CA LYS A 83 -9.96 16.15 -21.83
C LYS A 83 -8.68 15.58 -21.21
N ARG A 84 -7.59 16.36 -21.16
CA ARG A 84 -6.33 15.92 -20.53
C ARG A 84 -6.55 15.55 -19.05
N ILE A 85 -7.28 16.38 -18.30
CA ILE A 85 -7.61 16.11 -16.90
C ILE A 85 -8.42 14.81 -16.76
N ALA A 86 -9.46 14.63 -17.58
CA ALA A 86 -10.31 13.44 -17.56
C ALA A 86 -9.52 12.18 -17.91
N ILE A 87 -8.73 12.21 -18.98
CA ILE A 87 -7.90 11.08 -19.43
C ILE A 87 -6.89 10.71 -18.34
N SER A 88 -6.17 11.69 -17.77
CA SER A 88 -5.19 11.41 -16.71
C SER A 88 -5.84 10.87 -15.44
N TYR A 89 -6.95 11.46 -14.98
CA TYR A 89 -7.62 11.01 -13.77
C TYR A 89 -8.25 9.61 -13.94
N LEU A 90 -8.97 9.38 -15.03
CA LEU A 90 -9.65 8.10 -15.26
C LEU A 90 -8.68 6.98 -15.58
N SER A 91 -7.54 7.27 -16.23
CA SER A 91 -6.46 6.29 -16.37
C SER A 91 -5.89 5.87 -15.03
N TYR A 92 -5.63 6.83 -14.14
CA TYR A 92 -5.18 6.51 -12.78
C TYR A 92 -6.21 5.64 -12.04
N MET A 93 -7.50 5.98 -12.13
CA MET A 93 -8.56 5.17 -11.52
C MET A 93 -8.56 3.75 -12.08
N ALA A 94 -8.49 3.60 -13.40
CA ALA A 94 -8.46 2.29 -14.05
C ALA A 94 -7.18 1.49 -13.72
N GLN A 95 -6.03 2.15 -13.56
CA GLN A 95 -4.80 1.52 -13.09
C GLN A 95 -4.89 1.12 -11.61
N SER A 96 -5.51 1.93 -10.77
CA SER A 96 -5.66 1.63 -9.33
C SER A 96 -6.50 0.38 -9.07
N GLU A 97 -7.36 -0.03 -10.00
CA GLU A 97 -8.07 -1.32 -9.90
C GLU A 97 -7.15 -2.53 -10.10
N CYS A 98 -6.01 -2.35 -10.79
CA CYS A 98 -4.98 -3.37 -10.91
C CYS A 98 -4.10 -3.46 -9.66
N GLU A 99 -3.99 -2.36 -8.94
CA GLU A 99 -3.23 -2.25 -7.71
C GLU A 99 -4.12 -2.70 -6.53
N ASP A 100 -4.20 -4.01 -6.27
CA ASP A 100 -4.97 -4.57 -5.14
C ASP A 100 -4.66 -3.78 -3.86
N THR A 101 -5.63 -2.98 -3.39
CA THR A 101 -5.43 -2.10 -2.23
C THR A 101 -5.06 -2.88 -0.97
N ARG A 102 -5.51 -4.14 -0.86
CA ARG A 102 -5.11 -5.04 0.22
C ARG A 102 -3.64 -5.41 0.11
N LEU A 103 -3.12 -5.62 -1.10
CA LEU A 103 -1.71 -5.93 -1.31
C LEU A 103 -0.81 -4.74 -0.96
N TRP A 104 -1.23 -3.52 -1.34
CA TRP A 104 -0.58 -2.31 -0.87
C TRP A 104 -0.57 -2.22 0.67
N ALA A 105 -1.69 -2.51 1.32
CA ALA A 105 -1.75 -2.52 2.79
C ALA A 105 -0.83 -3.57 3.42
N ASN A 106 -0.75 -4.77 2.82
CA ASN A 106 0.15 -5.83 3.26
C ASN A 106 1.61 -5.40 3.14
N ILE A 107 2.03 -4.83 2.01
CA ILE A 107 3.40 -4.32 1.82
C ILE A 107 3.75 -3.29 2.89
N HIS A 108 2.85 -2.36 3.20
CA HIS A 108 3.09 -1.36 4.25
C HIS A 108 3.27 -2.02 5.63
N LEU A 109 2.41 -2.99 5.96
CA LEU A 109 2.47 -3.70 7.23
C LEU A 109 3.75 -4.54 7.34
N GLU A 110 4.04 -5.35 6.33
CA GLU A 110 5.21 -6.23 6.28
C GLU A 110 6.51 -5.43 6.28
N TYR A 111 6.55 -4.27 5.61
CA TYR A 111 7.68 -3.36 5.67
C TYR A 111 7.90 -2.84 7.08
N ALA A 112 6.84 -2.38 7.75
CA ALA A 112 6.92 -1.88 9.12
C ALA A 112 7.37 -2.99 10.08
N GLN A 113 6.82 -4.20 9.96
CA GLN A 113 7.20 -5.37 10.74
C GLN A 113 8.66 -5.76 10.51
N PHE A 114 9.10 -5.84 9.25
CA PHE A 114 10.49 -6.12 8.90
C PHE A 114 11.44 -5.10 9.54
N LYS A 115 11.14 -3.80 9.45
CA LYS A 115 11.98 -2.75 10.04
C LYS A 115 11.96 -2.76 11.56
N ASP A 116 10.84 -3.09 12.18
CA ASP A 116 10.77 -3.22 13.64
C ASP A 116 11.59 -4.43 14.14
N ILE A 117 11.44 -5.59 13.49
CA ILE A 117 12.19 -6.82 13.78
C ILE A 117 13.70 -6.60 13.58
N GLU A 118 14.09 -6.01 12.46
CA GLU A 118 15.48 -5.67 12.16
C GLU A 118 16.07 -4.77 13.25
N LYS A 119 15.35 -3.72 13.64
CA LYS A 119 15.78 -2.80 14.69
C LYS A 119 15.85 -3.47 16.06
N TYR A 120 14.91 -4.36 16.38
CA TYR A 120 14.87 -5.07 17.65
C TYR A 120 16.13 -5.92 17.85
N TYR A 121 16.51 -6.72 16.85
CA TYR A 121 17.67 -7.61 16.94
C TYR A 121 19.00 -6.92 16.64
N LYS A 122 19.06 -5.98 15.68
CA LYS A 122 20.33 -5.33 15.26
C LYS A 122 20.56 -3.94 15.86
N GLY A 123 19.60 -3.41 16.62
CA GLY A 123 19.62 -2.06 17.19
C GLY A 123 19.45 -0.93 16.17
N LYS A 124 19.39 -1.24 14.88
CA LYS A 124 19.27 -0.29 13.75
C LYS A 124 18.82 -1.00 12.47
N ASN A 125 18.28 -0.23 11.54
CA ASN A 125 17.93 -0.71 10.21
C ASN A 125 19.17 -0.63 9.30
N ILE A 126 19.69 -1.76 8.81
CA ILE A 126 20.92 -1.86 8.01
C ILE A 126 20.68 -2.39 6.59
N ILE A 127 19.72 -3.27 6.42
CA ILE A 127 19.28 -3.83 5.15
C ILE A 127 18.52 -2.74 4.41
N LYS A 128 19.03 -2.38 3.25
CA LYS A 128 18.35 -1.44 2.36
C LYS A 128 17.27 -2.18 1.60
N THR A 129 16.09 -1.58 1.57
CA THR A 129 14.99 -1.99 0.69
C THR A 129 15.01 -1.08 -0.53
N ASP A 130 14.71 -1.62 -1.70
CA ASP A 130 14.52 -0.81 -2.91
C ASP A 130 13.23 0.03 -2.85
N ILE A 131 12.39 -0.25 -1.85
CA ILE A 131 11.18 0.52 -1.54
C ILE A 131 11.49 1.68 -0.62
N ASP A 132 11.12 2.86 -1.08
CA ASP A 132 10.94 4.07 -0.28
C ASP A 132 9.44 4.28 -0.02
N LEU A 133 9.01 3.93 1.20
CA LEU A 133 7.62 4.11 1.60
C LEU A 133 7.19 5.57 1.60
N GLU A 134 8.10 6.54 1.78
CA GLU A 134 7.75 7.96 1.77
C GLU A 134 7.37 8.40 0.35
N ILE A 135 8.10 7.90 -0.65
CA ILE A 135 7.77 8.12 -2.07
C ILE A 135 6.41 7.49 -2.39
N ILE A 136 6.16 6.26 -1.94
CA ILE A 136 4.93 5.52 -2.23
C ILE A 136 3.72 6.11 -1.49
N CYS A 137 3.79 6.32 -0.17
CA CYS A 137 2.65 6.76 0.65
C CYS A 137 2.14 8.13 0.26
N CYS A 138 3.05 9.02 -0.12
CA CYS A 138 2.82 10.44 0.07
C CYS A 138 2.97 11.24 -1.23
N MET A 139 3.89 10.86 -2.13
CA MET A 139 4.02 11.54 -3.42
C MET A 139 2.87 11.18 -4.38
N ILE A 140 2.50 9.90 -4.44
CA ILE A 140 1.40 9.40 -5.27
C ILE A 140 0.07 10.01 -4.80
N SER A 141 -0.17 9.99 -3.48
CA SER A 141 -1.38 10.56 -2.85
C SER A 141 -1.59 12.03 -3.22
N ARG A 142 -0.54 12.86 -3.16
CA ARG A 142 -0.65 14.28 -3.54
C ARG A 142 -1.10 14.45 -4.98
N ARG A 143 -0.43 13.77 -5.93
CA ARG A 143 -0.76 13.87 -7.36
C ARG A 143 -2.18 13.36 -7.64
N TYR A 144 -2.59 12.28 -6.96
CA TYR A 144 -3.96 11.78 -7.02
C TYR A 144 -4.98 12.85 -6.61
N PHE A 145 -4.83 13.44 -5.43
CA PHE A 145 -5.78 14.43 -4.93
C PHE A 145 -5.80 15.71 -5.78
N GLU A 146 -4.65 16.16 -6.29
CA GLU A 146 -4.58 17.30 -7.21
C GLU A 146 -5.32 16.99 -8.53
N SER A 147 -5.14 15.79 -9.09
CA SER A 147 -5.84 15.34 -10.29
C SER A 147 -7.34 15.22 -10.06
N LYS A 148 -7.74 14.60 -8.94
CA LYS A 148 -9.15 14.47 -8.52
C LYS A 148 -9.82 15.82 -8.36
N TRP A 149 -9.15 16.76 -7.68
CA TRP A 149 -9.69 18.11 -7.49
C TRP A 149 -9.90 18.82 -8.83
N LYS A 150 -8.94 18.72 -9.76
CA LYS A 150 -9.09 19.26 -11.12
C LYS A 150 -10.24 18.58 -11.87
N TYR A 151 -10.35 17.25 -11.77
CA TYR A 151 -11.42 16.48 -12.39
C TYR A 151 -12.79 16.91 -11.87
N LEU A 152 -12.95 17.10 -10.55
CA LEU A 152 -14.20 17.53 -9.93
C LEU A 152 -14.70 18.90 -10.38
N LYS A 153 -13.86 19.72 -11.03
CA LYS A 153 -14.27 21.00 -11.65
C LYS A 153 -15.00 20.81 -12.98
N ILE A 154 -14.85 19.65 -13.63
CA ILE A 154 -15.65 19.29 -14.81
C ILE A 154 -17.11 19.14 -14.37
N ALA A 155 -18.02 19.64 -15.22
CA ALA A 155 -19.45 19.63 -14.96
C ALA A 155 -19.95 18.24 -14.51
N PRO A 156 -20.74 18.12 -13.42
CA PRO A 156 -21.11 16.82 -12.86
C PRO A 156 -21.82 15.87 -13.82
N ASP A 157 -22.63 16.40 -14.74
CA ASP A 157 -23.33 15.62 -15.76
C ASP A 157 -22.36 15.04 -16.81
N VAL A 158 -21.32 15.80 -17.18
CA VAL A 158 -20.25 15.32 -18.06
C VAL A 158 -19.40 14.26 -17.37
N ARG A 159 -19.05 14.45 -16.09
CA ARG A 159 -18.34 13.42 -15.30
C ARG A 159 -19.11 12.11 -15.23
N LYS A 160 -20.42 12.17 -14.95
CA LYS A 160 -21.28 10.97 -14.95
C LYS A 160 -21.29 10.24 -16.29
N LYS A 161 -21.17 10.95 -17.42
CA LYS A 161 -21.06 10.32 -18.75
C LYS A 161 -19.71 9.62 -18.91
N LEU A 162 -18.61 10.30 -18.54
CA LEU A 162 -17.26 9.75 -18.57
C LEU A 162 -17.13 8.50 -17.68
N GLU A 163 -17.62 8.57 -16.44
CA GLU A 163 -17.59 7.46 -15.46
C GLU A 163 -18.42 6.24 -15.90
N ARG A 164 -19.28 6.38 -16.92
CA ARG A 164 -20.09 5.29 -17.48
C ARG A 164 -19.51 4.71 -18.77
N MET A 165 -18.46 5.29 -19.34
CA MET A 165 -17.82 4.80 -20.56
C MET A 165 -16.94 3.60 -20.22
N PRO A 166 -17.27 2.37 -20.68
CA PRO A 166 -16.51 1.16 -20.33
C PRO A 166 -15.04 1.22 -20.76
N GLU A 167 -14.73 1.98 -21.80
CA GLU A 167 -13.38 2.19 -22.31
C GLU A 167 -12.51 2.97 -21.32
N LEU A 168 -13.11 3.88 -20.54
CA LEU A 168 -12.44 4.69 -19.52
C LEU A 168 -12.32 3.98 -18.16
N GLN A 169 -13.03 2.87 -17.97
CA GLN A 169 -12.96 2.06 -16.75
C GLN A 169 -11.96 0.91 -16.86
N LYS A 170 -11.20 0.83 -17.96
CA LYS A 170 -10.18 -0.19 -18.18
C LYS A 170 -8.82 0.46 -18.36
N PRO A 171 -7.71 -0.22 -18.03
CA PRO A 171 -6.39 0.30 -18.31
C PRO A 171 -6.22 0.67 -19.79
N PHE A 172 -5.65 1.85 -20.07
CA PHE A 172 -5.38 2.35 -21.42
C PHE A 172 -4.10 3.18 -21.44
N ASP A 173 -3.47 3.29 -22.60
CA ASP A 173 -2.24 4.06 -22.81
C ASP A 173 -2.55 5.55 -22.84
N VAL A 174 -2.25 6.25 -21.74
CA VAL A 174 -2.47 7.69 -21.60
C VAL A 174 -1.70 8.48 -22.64
N ILE A 175 -0.41 8.19 -22.81
CA ILE A 175 0.49 8.99 -23.65
C ILE A 175 0.03 8.89 -25.10
N GLN A 176 -0.19 7.66 -25.57
CA GLN A 176 -0.61 7.42 -26.93
C GLN A 176 -2.03 7.91 -27.19
N THR A 177 -2.93 7.80 -26.21
CA THR A 177 -4.29 8.35 -26.29
C THR A 177 -4.25 9.87 -26.47
N VAL A 178 -3.53 10.57 -25.58
CA VAL A 178 -3.41 12.03 -25.62
C VAL A 178 -2.78 12.49 -26.94
N LYS A 179 -1.75 11.79 -27.43
CA LYS A 179 -1.14 12.05 -28.74
C LYS A 179 -2.12 11.89 -29.89
N THR A 180 -2.88 10.79 -29.91
CA THR A 180 -3.86 10.48 -30.96
C THR A 180 -4.99 11.50 -31.00
N MET A 181 -5.32 12.11 -29.86
CA MET A 181 -6.32 13.17 -29.75
C MET A 181 -5.80 14.57 -30.10
N GLY A 182 -4.52 14.73 -30.46
CA GLY A 182 -3.92 16.05 -30.71
C GLY A 182 -3.78 16.90 -29.44
N LEU A 183 -3.69 16.23 -28.29
CA LEU A 183 -3.59 16.85 -26.97
C LEU A 183 -2.17 16.78 -26.41
N LEU A 184 -1.12 16.74 -27.23
CA LEU A 184 0.28 16.87 -26.79
C LEU A 184 0.93 18.04 -27.49
#